data_AF-A0AAW2PM97-F1
#
_entry.id   AF-A0AAW2PM97-F1
#
_cell.length_a   1.000
_cell.length_b   1.000
_cell.length_c   1.000
_cell.angle_alpha   90.00
_cell.angle_beta   90.00
_cell.angle_gamma   90.00
#
_symmetry.space_group_name_H-M   'P 1'
#
loop_
_entity.id
_entity.type
_entity.pdbx_description
1 polymer ?
#
loop_
_entity_poly.entity_id
_entity_poly.type
_entity_poly.pdbx_seq_one_letter_code
_entity_poly.pdbx_strand_id
1 'polypeptide(L)'
;MRRIGRTIVYTTLSICVSLNHCLYSLNYCWRIAFPTSLKKLSLEFGGIPWEDMILIGSLPNLEILNLRNNAFKGYEWSPIEGQFLRLKQLSIQGRYPVRWTAESIHFPNLESLFLDGMDNLEEIPCDIGNIATLNYINLWECKDSVINSAKQILEEQQCNGNEDILLRFDMIPNVFS
;
A
#
# COMPACT_ATOMS: atom_id res chain seq x y z
N MET A 1 -12.64 -43.17 -19.12
CA MET A 1 -12.07 -41.90 -19.62
C MET A 1 -11.82 -40.98 -18.44
N ARG A 2 -10.55 -40.63 -18.20
CA ARG A 2 -10.10 -39.82 -17.06
C ARG A 2 -10.61 -38.38 -17.23
N ARG A 3 -11.41 -37.88 -16.28
CA ARG A 3 -11.67 -36.44 -16.16
C ARG A 3 -10.47 -35.81 -15.46
N ILE A 4 -9.68 -35.08 -16.23
CA ILE A 4 -8.57 -34.26 -15.75
C ILE A 4 -9.20 -33.14 -14.92
N GLY A 5 -9.08 -33.22 -13.59
CA GLY A 5 -9.43 -32.14 -12.69
C GLY A 5 -8.46 -30.99 -12.92
N ARG A 6 -8.93 -29.92 -13.58
CA ARG A 6 -8.19 -28.67 -13.65
C ARG A 6 -8.27 -28.00 -12.27
N THR A 7 -7.17 -28.05 -11.53
CA THR A 7 -6.95 -27.18 -10.37
C THR A 7 -6.93 -25.74 -10.88
N ILE A 8 -8.01 -24.99 -10.65
CA ILE A 8 -8.03 -23.55 -10.89
C ILE A 8 -7.30 -22.92 -9.70
N VAL A 9 -6.04 -22.52 -9.92
CA VAL A 9 -5.26 -21.77 -8.95
C VAL A 9 -5.75 -20.33 -9.01
N TYR A 10 -6.50 -19.87 -8.00
CA TYR A 10 -6.93 -18.48 -7.90
C TYR A 10 -5.72 -17.61 -7.51
N THR A 11 -4.94 -17.14 -8.48
CA THR A 11 -3.75 -16.31 -8.23
C THR A 11 -4.06 -14.82 -8.03
N THR A 12 -5.30 -14.38 -8.26
CA THR A 12 -5.71 -12.98 -8.13
C THR A 12 -7.08 -12.91 -7.50
N LEU A 13 -7.18 -12.37 -6.29
CA LEU A 13 -8.45 -11.99 -5.68
C LEU A 13 -8.56 -10.47 -5.73
N SER A 14 -9.31 -9.95 -6.71
CA SER A 14 -9.76 -8.57 -6.68
C SER A 14 -11.09 -8.57 -5.95
N ILE A 15 -11.10 -8.27 -4.65
CA ILE A 15 -12.36 -8.07 -3.94
C ILE A 15 -12.76 -6.61 -4.20
N CYS A 16 -13.62 -6.40 -5.19
CA CYS A 16 -14.37 -5.15 -5.27
C CYS A 16 -15.43 -5.22 -4.15
N VAL A 17 -15.14 -4.67 -2.97
CA VAL A 17 -16.13 -4.54 -1.90
C VAL A 17 -17.02 -3.34 -2.23
N SER A 18 -17.80 -3.45 -3.30
CA SER A 18 -18.86 -2.48 -3.62
C SER A 18 -20.09 -2.79 -2.77
N LEU A 19 -20.02 -2.54 -1.46
CA LEU A 19 -21.16 -2.71 -0.56
C LEU A 19 -21.44 -1.45 0.26
N ASN A 20 -22.15 -0.53 -0.39
CA ASN A 20 -22.75 0.66 0.21
C ASN A 20 -23.92 0.36 1.19
N HIS A 21 -24.07 -0.87 1.70
CA HIS A 21 -25.17 -1.19 2.61
C HIS A 21 -24.99 -2.45 3.50
N CYS A 22 -23.75 -2.83 3.84
CA CYS A 22 -23.50 -3.94 4.79
C CYS A 22 -22.61 -3.56 5.98
N LEU A 23 -22.30 -2.27 6.18
CA LEU A 23 -21.35 -1.81 7.20
C LEU A 23 -21.81 -1.98 8.66
N TYR A 24 -23.08 -2.34 8.91
CA TYR A 24 -23.54 -2.62 10.28
C TYR A 24 -23.46 -4.09 10.71
N SER A 25 -23.30 -5.05 9.79
CA SER A 25 -23.09 -6.48 10.14
C SER A 25 -21.65 -6.98 9.95
N LEU A 26 -20.79 -6.18 9.32
CA LEU A 26 -19.42 -6.57 8.95
C LEU A 26 -18.38 -6.49 10.08
N ASN A 27 -18.71 -5.94 11.25
CA ASN A 27 -17.86 -6.05 12.45
C ASN A 27 -17.54 -7.53 12.81
N TYR A 28 -18.29 -8.50 12.28
CA TYR A 28 -18.04 -9.92 12.46
C TYR A 28 -17.54 -10.69 11.22
N CYS A 29 -17.59 -10.10 10.02
CA CYS A 29 -17.28 -10.81 8.76
C CYS A 29 -15.93 -10.47 8.13
N TRP A 30 -15.18 -9.50 8.65
CA TRP A 30 -13.78 -9.28 8.24
C TRP A 30 -12.84 -10.42 8.70
N ARG A 31 -13.34 -11.37 9.51
CA ARG A 31 -12.72 -12.69 9.78
C ARG A 31 -12.81 -13.68 8.60
N ILE A 32 -13.10 -13.22 7.37
CA ILE A 32 -12.86 -14.03 6.17
C ILE A 32 -11.35 -14.24 6.11
N ALA A 33 -10.90 -15.44 6.50
CA ALA A 33 -9.51 -15.82 6.37
C ALA A 33 -9.12 -15.78 4.89
N PHE A 34 -8.35 -14.76 4.49
CA PHE A 34 -7.77 -14.73 3.16
C PHE A 34 -6.93 -16.01 2.97
N PRO A 35 -6.97 -16.61 1.77
CA PRO A 35 -6.16 -17.79 1.51
C PRO A 35 -4.69 -17.43 1.68
N THR A 36 -3.92 -18.26 2.39
CA THR A 36 -2.50 -18.00 2.63
C THR A 36 -1.69 -17.97 1.34
N SER A 37 -2.18 -18.56 0.24
CA SER A 37 -1.58 -18.50 -1.09
C SER A 37 -1.81 -17.17 -1.83
N LEU A 38 -2.54 -16.22 -1.25
CA LEU A 38 -2.86 -14.95 -1.90
C LEU A 38 -1.60 -14.12 -2.10
N LYS A 39 -1.29 -13.81 -3.37
CA LYS A 39 -0.15 -12.96 -3.76
C LYS A 39 -0.51 -11.52 -4.05
N LYS A 40 -1.74 -11.29 -4.50
CA LYS A 40 -2.21 -9.95 -4.88
C LYS A 40 -3.57 -9.71 -4.25
N LEU A 41 -3.65 -8.61 -3.50
CA LEU A 41 -4.89 -8.11 -2.93
C LEU A 41 -5.14 -6.71 -3.46
N SER A 42 -6.33 -6.51 -4.01
CA SER A 42 -6.85 -5.17 -4.32
C SER A 42 -8.13 -4.96 -3.52
N LEU A 43 -8.17 -3.86 -2.77
CA LEU A 43 -9.33 -3.43 -2.00
C LEU A 43 -9.76 -2.05 -2.46
N GLU A 44 -11.07 -1.84 -2.51
CA GLU A 44 -11.68 -0.62 -3.02
C GLU A 44 -12.94 -0.33 -2.22
N PHE A 45 -13.21 0.96 -1.91
CA PHE A 45 -14.44 1.42 -1.24
C PHE A 45 -14.79 0.69 0.08
N GLY A 46 -13.78 0.42 0.92
CA GLY A 46 -13.96 -0.34 2.17
C GLY A 46 -14.25 0.50 3.40
N GLY A 47 -13.70 1.72 3.51
CA GLY A 47 -13.75 2.50 4.74
C GLY A 47 -13.29 1.70 5.98
N ILE A 48 -12.37 0.77 5.78
CA ILE A 48 -11.85 -0.13 6.81
C ILE A 48 -10.93 0.68 7.73
N PRO A 49 -11.06 0.61 9.05
CA PRO A 49 -10.12 1.27 9.96
C PRO A 49 -8.68 0.79 9.72
N TRP A 50 -7.68 1.68 9.74
CA TRP A 50 -6.27 1.31 9.59
C TRP A 50 -5.78 0.30 10.63
N GLU A 51 -6.42 0.26 11.80
CA GLU A 51 -6.18 -0.70 12.87
C GLU A 51 -6.43 -2.15 12.41
N ASP A 52 -7.35 -2.35 11.47
CA ASP A 52 -7.69 -3.67 10.91
C ASP A 52 -6.72 -4.11 9.79
N MET A 53 -5.80 -3.23 9.36
CA MET A 53 -4.76 -3.56 8.37
C MET A 53 -3.85 -4.70 8.87
N ILE A 54 -3.86 -4.98 10.18
CA ILE A 54 -3.07 -6.05 10.80
C ILE A 54 -3.29 -7.43 10.16
N LEU A 55 -4.53 -7.72 9.73
CA LEU A 55 -4.85 -9.00 9.10
C LEU A 55 -4.26 -9.12 7.70
N ILE A 56 -4.17 -8.02 6.95
CA ILE A 56 -3.59 -7.99 5.60
C ILE A 56 -2.07 -8.02 5.70
N GLY A 57 -1.50 -7.26 6.64
CA GLY A 57 -0.07 -7.26 6.92
C GLY A 57 0.47 -8.64 7.28
N SER A 58 -0.36 -9.49 7.88
CA SER A 58 0.03 -10.85 8.28
C SER A 58 -0.05 -11.90 7.16
N LEU A 59 -0.42 -11.52 5.93
CA LEU A 59 -0.55 -12.47 4.82
C LEU A 59 0.82 -12.95 4.33
N PRO A 60 1.12 -14.26 4.44
CA PRO A 60 2.50 -14.76 4.31
C PRO A 60 3.04 -14.75 2.88
N ASN A 61 2.17 -14.65 1.87
CA ASN A 61 2.54 -14.68 0.46
C ASN A 61 2.14 -13.41 -0.29
N LEU A 62 1.68 -12.36 0.41
CA LEU A 62 1.22 -11.14 -0.24
C LEU A 62 2.41 -10.37 -0.82
N GLU A 63 2.43 -10.24 -2.14
CA GLU A 63 3.44 -9.54 -2.93
C GLU A 63 2.95 -8.17 -3.42
N ILE A 64 1.64 -8.03 -3.68
CA ILE A 64 1.05 -6.80 -4.24
C ILE A 64 -0.18 -6.41 -3.42
N LEU A 65 -0.17 -5.19 -2.88
CA LEU A 65 -1.31 -4.59 -2.20
C LEU A 65 -1.73 -3.31 -2.93
N ASN A 66 -2.98 -3.25 -3.38
CA ASN A 66 -3.59 -2.05 -3.95
C ASN A 66 -4.77 -1.62 -3.09
N LEU A 67 -4.71 -0.41 -2.56
CA LEU A 67 -5.76 0.23 -1.77
C LEU A 67 -6.31 1.38 -2.61
N ARG A 68 -7.58 1.30 -3.01
CA ARG A 68 -8.19 2.27 -3.92
C ARG A 68 -9.42 2.91 -3.32
N ASN A 69 -9.72 4.12 -3.76
CA ASN A 69 -10.96 4.83 -3.45
C ASN A 69 -11.33 4.79 -1.95
N ASN A 70 -10.37 5.14 -1.08
CA ASN A 70 -10.53 5.09 0.38
C ASN A 70 -10.91 3.70 0.91
N ALA A 71 -10.22 2.66 0.42
CA ALA A 71 -10.32 1.30 0.95
C ALA A 71 -10.17 1.26 2.47
N PHE A 72 -9.29 2.11 3.00
CA PHE A 72 -9.05 2.33 4.42
C PHE A 72 -9.36 3.77 4.84
N LYS A 73 -9.68 3.95 6.11
CA LYS A 73 -9.93 5.24 6.78
C LYS A 73 -9.25 5.29 8.14
N GLY A 74 -9.07 6.49 8.64
CA GLY A 74 -8.45 6.75 9.93
C GLY A 74 -7.29 7.73 9.77
N TYR A 75 -6.89 8.35 10.88
CA TYR A 75 -5.86 9.37 10.88
C TYR A 75 -4.48 8.78 10.59
N GLU A 76 -4.16 7.66 11.24
CA GLU A 76 -2.82 7.09 11.24
C GLU A 76 -2.81 5.67 10.70
N TRP A 77 -1.77 5.35 9.92
CA TRP A 77 -1.40 3.98 9.61
C TRP A 77 0.00 3.69 10.17
N SER A 78 0.08 2.69 11.03
CA SER A 78 1.32 2.21 11.62
C SER A 78 1.37 0.68 11.55
N PRO A 79 2.10 0.08 10.58
CA PRO A 79 2.36 -1.36 10.57
C PRO A 79 3.11 -1.78 11.84
N ILE A 80 2.93 -3.04 12.23
CA ILE A 80 3.67 -3.63 13.34
C ILE A 80 4.74 -4.59 12.83
N GLU A 81 5.70 -4.93 13.70
CA GLU A 81 6.76 -5.88 13.40
C GLU A 81 6.21 -7.21 12.85
N GLY A 82 6.86 -7.74 11.82
CA GLY A 82 6.51 -9.02 11.20
C GLY A 82 5.44 -8.93 10.10
N GLN A 83 5.01 -7.72 9.74
CA GLN A 83 4.04 -7.51 8.64
C GLN A 83 4.70 -7.31 7.28
N PHE A 84 3.91 -7.55 6.23
CA PHE A 84 4.23 -7.28 4.82
C PHE A 84 5.58 -7.82 4.36
N LEU A 85 6.04 -8.93 4.98
CA LEU A 85 7.38 -9.48 4.78
C LEU A 85 7.69 -9.89 3.34
N ARG A 86 6.67 -10.12 2.50
CA ARG A 86 6.82 -10.45 1.07
C ARG A 86 6.31 -9.36 0.13
N LEU A 87 5.86 -8.22 0.67
CA LEU A 87 5.26 -7.17 -0.13
C LEU A 87 6.33 -6.51 -1.00
N LYS A 88 6.11 -6.55 -2.30
CA LYS A 88 6.97 -5.95 -3.33
C LYS A 88 6.38 -4.66 -3.87
N GLN A 89 5.05 -4.57 -3.91
CA GLN A 89 4.36 -3.39 -4.41
C GLN A 89 3.27 -2.94 -3.45
N LEU A 90 3.34 -1.67 -3.08
CA LEU A 90 2.29 -0.98 -2.34
C LEU A 90 1.73 0.15 -3.20
N SER A 91 0.41 0.12 -3.41
CA SER A 91 -0.31 1.20 -4.07
C SER A 91 -1.42 1.71 -3.15
N ILE A 92 -1.42 3.01 -2.88
CA ILE A 92 -2.44 3.68 -2.09
C ILE A 92 -3.00 4.82 -2.92
N GLN A 93 -4.31 4.77 -3.11
CA GLN A 93 -5.09 5.80 -3.78
C GLN A 93 -6.22 6.26 -2.86
N GLY A 94 -6.21 7.56 -2.55
CA GLY A 94 -7.23 8.19 -1.71
C GLY A 94 -6.65 9.23 -0.75
N ARG A 95 -7.49 9.70 0.16
CA ARG A 95 -7.18 10.85 1.03
C ARG A 95 -6.58 10.50 2.40
N TYR A 96 -6.39 9.21 2.67
CA TYR A 96 -5.93 8.69 3.96
C TYR A 96 -4.84 7.63 3.71
N PRO A 97 -3.89 7.45 4.65
CA PRO A 97 -3.85 8.06 5.98
C PRO A 97 -3.39 9.52 5.97
N VAL A 98 -3.61 10.25 7.07
CA VAL A 98 -3.03 11.58 7.30
C VAL A 98 -1.59 11.44 7.80
N ARG A 99 -1.36 10.52 8.74
CA ARG A 99 -0.03 10.16 9.24
C ARG A 99 0.29 8.73 8.84
N TRP A 100 1.44 8.53 8.21
CA TRP A 100 2.00 7.21 7.98
C TRP A 100 3.25 7.09 8.83
N THR A 101 3.37 6.03 9.63
CA THR A 101 4.57 5.72 10.39
C THR A 101 4.98 4.31 10.05
N ALA A 102 6.20 4.14 9.55
CA ALA A 102 6.72 2.82 9.19
C ALA A 102 8.25 2.83 9.23
N GLU A 103 8.81 1.69 9.60
CA GLU A 103 10.23 1.40 9.55
C GLU A 103 10.52 0.46 8.37
N SER A 104 11.78 0.39 7.92
CA SER A 104 12.21 -0.51 6.84
C SER A 104 11.90 -1.98 7.14
N ILE A 105 11.94 -2.37 8.42
CA ILE A 105 11.63 -3.74 8.89
C ILE A 105 10.18 -4.16 8.59
N HIS A 106 9.26 -3.21 8.42
CA HIS A 106 7.87 -3.50 8.08
C HIS A 106 7.68 -3.84 6.61
N PHE A 107 8.60 -3.45 5.73
CA PHE A 107 8.49 -3.67 4.28
C PHE A 107 9.82 -4.10 3.66
N PRO A 108 10.46 -5.19 4.16
CA PRO A 108 11.85 -5.50 3.87
C PRO A 108 12.13 -5.86 2.40
N ASN A 109 11.08 -6.13 1.61
CA ASN A 109 11.17 -6.53 0.20
C ASN A 109 10.41 -5.58 -0.74
N LEU A 110 10.07 -4.37 -0.27
CA LEU A 110 9.33 -3.41 -1.10
C LEU A 110 10.20 -2.94 -2.26
N GLU A 111 9.71 -3.14 -3.48
CA GLU A 111 10.37 -2.74 -4.71
C GLU A 111 9.76 -1.42 -5.22
N SER A 112 8.44 -1.27 -5.11
CA SER A 112 7.74 -0.12 -5.69
C SER A 112 6.64 0.46 -4.79
N LEU A 113 6.63 1.79 -4.68
CA LEU A 113 5.64 2.57 -3.96
C LEU A 113 4.85 3.48 -4.92
N PHE A 114 3.53 3.38 -4.89
CA PHE A 114 2.62 4.20 -5.68
C PHE A 114 1.66 4.94 -4.75
N LEU A 115 1.68 6.27 -4.78
CA LEU A 115 0.77 7.12 -4.03
C LEU A 115 -0.02 8.01 -5.00
N ASP A 116 -1.34 8.04 -4.86
CA ASP A 116 -2.25 8.75 -5.75
C ASP A 116 -3.32 9.50 -4.95
N GLY A 117 -3.40 10.83 -5.11
CA GLY A 117 -4.39 11.68 -4.46
C GLY A 117 -4.13 11.92 -2.97
N MET A 118 -2.87 11.86 -2.53
CA MET A 118 -2.47 11.98 -1.13
C MET A 118 -2.44 13.45 -0.65
N ASP A 119 -3.58 14.13 -0.67
CA ASP A 119 -3.69 15.54 -0.29
C ASP A 119 -3.48 15.78 1.21
N ASN A 120 -3.78 14.79 2.06
CA ASN A 120 -3.71 14.93 3.51
C ASN A 120 -2.46 14.30 4.13
N LEU A 121 -1.83 13.32 3.47
CA LEU A 121 -0.67 12.60 4.03
C LEU A 121 0.44 13.58 4.36
N GLU A 122 0.89 13.64 5.61
CA GLU A 122 1.95 14.54 6.08
C GLU A 122 3.23 14.37 5.26
N GLU A 123 3.78 13.16 5.22
CA GLU A 123 5.00 12.81 4.49
C GLU A 123 5.11 11.28 4.35
N ILE A 124 6.05 10.83 3.51
CA ILE A 124 6.48 9.43 3.49
C ILE A 124 7.48 9.22 4.63
N PRO A 125 7.36 8.16 5.46
CA PRO A 125 8.34 7.88 6.50
C PRO A 125 9.74 7.74 5.92
N CYS A 126 10.73 8.45 6.48
CA CYS A 126 12.11 8.44 5.98
C CYS A 126 12.73 7.03 5.99
N ASP A 127 12.37 6.17 6.95
CA ASP A 127 12.85 4.79 7.02
C ASP A 127 12.43 3.92 5.82
N ILE A 128 11.45 4.34 5.01
CA ILE A 128 11.18 3.71 3.72
C ILE A 128 12.42 3.83 2.80
N GLY A 129 13.16 4.93 2.91
CA GLY A 129 14.45 5.12 2.23
C GLY A 129 15.57 4.19 2.71
N ASN A 130 15.39 3.45 3.80
CA ASN A 130 16.35 2.43 4.25
C ASN A 130 16.07 1.03 3.64
N ILE A 131 15.04 0.89 2.81
CA ILE A 131 14.69 -0.38 2.17
C ILE A 131 15.60 -0.61 0.94
N ALA A 132 16.48 -1.60 1.02
CA ALA A 132 17.47 -1.88 -0.03
C ALA A 132 16.87 -2.30 -1.38
N THR A 133 15.67 -2.86 -1.39
CA THR A 133 14.99 -3.32 -2.63
C THR A 133 14.22 -2.20 -3.33
N LEU A 134 14.02 -1.05 -2.68
CA LEU A 134 13.18 0.02 -3.20
C LEU A 134 13.87 0.65 -4.42
N ASN A 135 13.22 0.59 -5.58
CA ASN A 135 13.77 1.10 -6.83
C ASN A 135 12.81 2.04 -7.58
N TYR A 136 11.57 2.17 -7.12
CA TYR A 136 10.57 2.95 -7.82
C TYR A 136 9.57 3.62 -6.87
N ILE A 137 9.48 4.95 -6.96
CA ILE A 137 8.45 5.74 -6.28
C ILE A 137 7.68 6.54 -7.34
N ASN A 138 6.35 6.42 -7.33
CA ASN A 138 5.48 7.17 -8.21
C ASN A 138 4.40 7.89 -7.42
N LEU A 139 4.34 9.20 -7.58
CA LEU A 139 3.40 10.09 -6.90
C LEU A 139 2.50 10.74 -7.94
N TRP A 140 1.19 10.69 -7.73
CA TRP A 140 0.21 11.38 -8.55
C TRP A 140 -0.69 12.23 -7.65
N GLU A 141 -0.92 13.50 -8.00
CA GLU A 141 -1.78 14.41 -7.22
C GLU A 141 -1.48 14.35 -5.70
N CYS A 142 -0.20 14.49 -5.35
CA CYS A 142 0.26 14.49 -3.96
C CYS A 142 0.68 15.89 -3.54
N LYS A 143 0.51 16.22 -2.26
CA LYS A 143 0.94 17.51 -1.73
C LYS A 143 2.48 17.63 -1.68
N ASP A 144 2.98 18.86 -1.67
CA ASP A 144 4.42 19.14 -1.76
C ASP A 144 5.28 18.45 -0.69
N SER A 145 4.77 18.28 0.54
CA SER A 145 5.55 17.59 1.60
C SER A 145 5.74 16.10 1.33
N VAL A 146 4.78 15.43 0.68
CA VAL A 146 4.94 14.03 0.23
C VAL A 146 5.97 13.96 -0.90
N ILE A 147 5.94 14.92 -1.82
CA ILE A 147 6.93 15.01 -2.90
C ILE A 147 8.33 15.28 -2.33
N ASN A 148 8.45 16.17 -1.34
CA ASN A 148 9.73 16.52 -0.73
C ASN A 148 10.33 15.37 0.08
N SER A 149 9.53 14.63 0.86
CA SER A 149 10.00 13.42 1.54
C SER A 149 10.43 12.33 0.56
N ALA A 150 9.72 12.16 -0.57
CA ALA A 150 10.16 11.24 -1.63
C ALA A 150 11.49 11.66 -2.29
N LYS A 151 11.74 12.97 -2.46
CA LYS A 151 13.04 13.48 -2.94
C LYS A 151 14.15 13.22 -1.94
N GLN A 152 13.91 13.40 -0.64
CA GLN A 152 14.89 13.05 0.40
C GLN A 152 15.24 11.57 0.37
N ILE A 153 14.24 10.69 0.26
CA ILE A 153 14.45 9.24 0.09
C ILE A 153 15.29 8.94 -1.15
N LEU A 154 15.01 9.61 -2.27
CA LEU A 154 15.79 9.46 -3.51
C LEU A 154 17.27 9.84 -3.29
N GLU A 155 17.52 11.00 -2.68
CA GLU A 155 18.87 11.49 -2.39
C GLU A 155 19.63 10.51 -1.46
N GLU A 156 18.99 10.04 -0.40
CA GLU A 156 19.57 9.06 0.54
C GLU A 156 19.93 7.73 -0.14
N GLN A 157 19.04 7.20 -0.97
CA GLN A 157 19.27 5.98 -1.74
C GLN A 157 20.44 6.13 -2.73
N GLN A 158 20.52 7.26 -3.42
CA GLN A 158 21.63 7.56 -4.32
C GLN A 158 22.96 7.71 -3.56
N CYS A 159 22.97 8.38 -2.40
CA CYS A 159 24.15 8.45 -1.53
C CYS A 159 24.60 7.08 -1.03
N ASN A 160 23.67 6.13 -0.87
CA ASN A 160 23.94 4.75 -0.48
C ASN A 160 24.28 3.81 -1.66
N GLY A 161 24.37 4.34 -2.89
CA GLY A 161 24.81 3.60 -4.08
C GLY A 161 23.71 2.96 -4.92
N ASN A 162 22.44 3.25 -4.62
CA ASN A 162 21.32 2.88 -5.50
C ASN A 162 21.15 3.95 -6.57
N GLU A 163 21.90 3.84 -7.67
CA GLU A 163 21.84 4.81 -8.79
C GLU A 163 20.61 4.62 -9.68
N ASP A 164 19.98 3.44 -9.62
CA ASP A 164 18.88 3.04 -10.50
C ASP A 164 17.49 3.40 -9.95
N ILE A 165 17.40 3.93 -8.73
CA ILE A 165 16.12 4.35 -8.15
C ILE A 165 15.48 5.47 -8.99
N LEU A 166 14.19 5.30 -9.28
CA LEU A 166 13.41 6.24 -10.06
C LEU A 166 12.31 6.87 -9.21
N LEU A 167 12.24 8.20 -9.25
CA LEU A 167 11.14 8.98 -8.70
C LEU A 167 10.36 9.65 -9.85
N ARG A 168 9.06 9.41 -9.91
CA ARG A 168 8.12 10.12 -10.79
C ARG A 168 7.08 10.85 -9.96
N PHE A 169 6.79 12.10 -10.31
CA PHE A 169 5.72 12.85 -9.70
C PHE A 169 5.11 13.85 -10.68
N ASP A 170 3.80 14.03 -10.58
CA ASP A 170 3.07 15.07 -11.30
C ASP A 170 2.68 16.18 -10.32
N MET A 171 2.99 17.43 -10.68
CA MET A 171 2.66 18.58 -9.86
C MET A 171 1.18 18.90 -10.01
N ILE A 172 0.48 19.11 -8.89
CA ILE A 172 -0.84 19.76 -8.92
C ILE A 172 -0.60 21.19 -9.44
N PRO A 173 -1.25 21.63 -10.54
CA PRO A 173 -1.14 23.01 -10.98
C PRO A 173 -1.55 23.93 -9.83
N ASN A 174 -0.71 24.89 -9.44
CA ASN A 174 -1.10 25.93 -8.49
C ASN A 174 -2.28 26.73 -9.09
N VAL A 175 -3.52 26.40 -8.71
CA VAL A 175 -4.73 27.14 -9.14
C VAL A 175 -5.09 28.27 -8.16
N PHE A 176 -4.14 28.73 -7.33
CA PHE A 176 -4.35 29.90 -6.48
C PHE A 176 -3.13 30.83 -6.52
N SER A 177 -3.18 31.80 -7.43
CA SER A 177 -2.39 33.04 -7.41
C SER A 177 -3.32 34.22 -7.66
#